data_AF-A0A0B1S3Z5-F1
#
_entry.id   AF-A0A0B1S3Z5-F1
#
_cell.length_a   1.000
_cell.length_b   1.000
_cell.length_c   1.000
_cell.angle_alpha   90.00
_cell.angle_beta   90.00
_cell.angle_gamma   90.00
#
_symmetry.space_group_name_H-M   'P 1'
#
loop_
_entity.id
_entity.type
_entity.pdbx_description
1 polymer ?
#
loop_
_entity_poly.entity_id
_entity_poly.type
_entity_poly.pdbx_seq_one_letter_code
_entity_poly.pdbx_strand_id
1 'polypeptide(L)'
;MRDICQLNGWLSTMLRITILQQMCHSGRWHDDHPLLCLPHLRSYDVERIGDRVTIPLMQDQFGVEKASGSDIVEKRAMNVLLESTTLEEFEIKEVVRALCRWPILSISGIRLLKGVKEFRVDDEWIQLEHNSHYKLQFHASMLGPNRFNTEAFLTQWSKEKTASWIVLIGEKDTDRLISISHVNAVQGDRSVRIDFVTPDERGRCYLTVFIMSDCYLGIDQELQIKAELL
;
A
#
# COMPACT_ATOMS: atom_id res chain seq x y z
N MET A 1 -2.50 -15.15 -15.02
CA MET A 1 -2.29 -15.72 -13.66
C MET A 1 -3.26 -15.15 -12.65
N ARG A 2 -3.37 -13.82 -12.48
CA ARG A 2 -4.37 -13.22 -11.57
C ARG A 2 -5.80 -13.71 -11.83
N ASP A 3 -6.23 -13.72 -13.09
CA ASP A 3 -7.58 -14.16 -13.45
C ASP A 3 -7.86 -15.61 -13.02
N ILE A 4 -6.85 -16.48 -13.11
CA ILE A 4 -6.97 -17.88 -12.67
C ILE A 4 -7.11 -17.93 -11.15
N CYS A 5 -6.33 -17.16 -10.39
CA CYS A 5 -6.48 -17.08 -8.94
C CYS A 5 -7.82 -16.50 -8.53
N GLN A 6 -8.33 -15.52 -9.27
CA GLN A 6 -9.66 -14.95 -9.04
C GLN A 6 -10.76 -16.00 -9.27
N LEU A 7 -10.69 -16.74 -10.37
CA LEU A 7 -11.66 -17.79 -10.69
C LEU A 7 -11.66 -18.93 -9.65
N ASN A 8 -10.49 -19.30 -9.15
CA ASN A 8 -10.36 -20.38 -8.16
C ASN A 8 -10.47 -19.90 -6.70
N GLY A 9 -10.54 -18.58 -6.47
CA GLY A 9 -10.64 -18.02 -5.12
C GLY A 9 -9.36 -18.19 -4.27
N TRP A 10 -8.17 -18.21 -4.85
CA TRP A 10 -6.90 -18.43 -4.12
C TRP A 10 -6.29 -17.12 -3.62
N LEU A 11 -6.44 -16.83 -2.32
CA LEU A 11 -5.98 -15.57 -1.72
C LEU A 11 -4.45 -15.47 -1.67
N SER A 12 -3.78 -16.44 -1.05
CA SER A 12 -2.33 -16.47 -0.87
C SER A 12 -1.59 -16.38 -2.19
N THR A 13 -2.09 -17.06 -3.21
CA THR A 13 -1.50 -17.05 -4.55
C THR A 13 -1.72 -15.70 -5.23
N MET A 14 -2.89 -15.09 -5.09
CA MET A 14 -3.16 -13.72 -5.58
C MET A 14 -2.24 -12.68 -4.94
N LEU A 15 -2.04 -12.76 -3.62
CA LEU A 15 -1.12 -11.89 -2.88
C LEU A 15 0.32 -12.05 -3.39
N ARG A 16 0.80 -13.29 -3.52
CA ARG A 16 2.16 -13.58 -4.02
C ARG A 16 2.37 -13.11 -5.46
N ILE A 17 1.38 -13.28 -6.35
CA ILE A 17 1.46 -12.75 -7.72
C ILE A 17 1.54 -11.23 -7.72
N THR A 18 0.83 -10.57 -6.81
CA THR A 18 0.85 -9.11 -6.70
C THR A 18 2.20 -8.61 -6.20
N ILE A 19 2.78 -9.25 -5.19
CA ILE A 19 4.15 -8.98 -4.74
C ILE A 19 5.16 -9.24 -5.86
N LEU A 20 5.01 -10.34 -6.61
CA LEU A 20 5.87 -10.63 -7.76
C LEU A 20 5.81 -9.53 -8.83
N GLN A 21 4.62 -8.97 -9.08
CA GLN A 21 4.49 -7.83 -9.98
C GLN A 21 5.25 -6.59 -9.46
N GLN A 22 5.13 -6.29 -8.16
CA GLN A 22 5.87 -5.18 -7.53
C GLN A 22 7.39 -5.40 -7.62
N MET A 23 7.86 -6.63 -7.38
CA MET A 23 9.27 -7.01 -7.53
C MET A 23 9.78 -6.75 -8.95
N CYS A 24 9.02 -7.15 -9.96
CA CYS A 24 9.36 -6.93 -11.37
C CYS A 24 9.44 -5.44 -11.74
N HIS A 25 8.55 -4.60 -11.19
CA HIS A 25 8.57 -3.15 -11.44
C HIS A 25 9.69 -2.44 -10.68
N SER A 26 9.93 -2.83 -9.42
CA SER A 26 10.96 -2.22 -8.58
C SER A 26 12.38 -2.73 -8.93
N GLY A 27 12.49 -3.87 -9.61
CA GLY A 27 13.76 -4.55 -9.85
C GLY A 27 14.44 -5.02 -8.56
N ARG A 28 13.63 -5.42 -7.58
CA ARG A 28 14.06 -5.81 -6.21
C ARG A 28 13.29 -7.02 -5.74
N TRP A 29 13.91 -7.81 -4.89
CA TRP A 29 13.23 -8.91 -4.20
C TRP A 29 12.45 -8.40 -2.99
N HIS A 30 11.39 -9.11 -2.60
CA HIS A 30 10.55 -8.75 -1.46
C HIS A 30 11.28 -8.86 -0.11
N ASP A 31 12.37 -9.61 -0.07
CA ASP A 31 13.26 -9.86 1.06
C ASP A 31 14.54 -9.01 1.01
N ASP A 32 14.73 -8.19 -0.04
CA ASP A 32 15.76 -7.16 -0.05
C ASP A 32 15.44 -6.06 0.97
N HIS A 33 16.48 -5.34 1.43
CA HIS A 33 16.28 -4.18 2.29
C HIS A 33 15.43 -3.11 1.56
N PRO A 34 14.30 -2.63 2.12
CA PRO A 34 13.35 -1.78 1.39
C PRO A 34 13.95 -0.48 0.85
N LEU A 35 14.91 0.10 1.59
CA LEU A 35 15.59 1.33 1.15
C LEU A 35 16.40 1.17 -0.14
N LEU A 36 16.74 -0.06 -0.56
CA LEU A 36 17.43 -0.30 -1.82
C LEU A 36 16.55 0.02 -3.05
N CYS A 37 15.25 0.26 -2.87
CA CYS A 37 14.40 0.81 -3.93
C CYS A 37 14.69 2.29 -4.24
N LEU A 38 15.32 3.03 -3.31
CA LEU A 38 15.71 4.42 -3.50
C LEU A 38 17.02 4.48 -4.32
N PRO A 39 17.26 5.59 -5.05
CA PRO A 39 18.46 5.72 -5.88
C PRO A 39 19.72 5.78 -5.00
N HIS A 40 20.88 5.42 -5.56
CA HIS A 40 22.22 5.53 -4.97
C HIS A 40 22.52 4.71 -3.71
N LEU A 41 21.52 4.33 -2.93
CA LEU A 41 21.72 3.53 -1.71
C LEU A 41 22.22 2.12 -2.04
N ARG A 42 23.32 1.74 -1.37
CA ARG A 42 23.92 0.40 -1.45
C ARG A 42 23.70 -0.35 -0.14
N SER A 43 24.00 -1.65 -0.13
CA SER A 43 23.83 -2.51 1.06
C SER A 43 24.53 -1.95 2.31
N TYR A 44 25.75 -1.42 2.15
CA TYR A 44 26.48 -0.84 3.28
C TYR A 44 25.83 0.46 3.81
N ASP A 45 25.15 1.25 2.96
CA ASP A 45 24.47 2.49 3.39
C ASP A 45 23.24 2.14 4.20
N VAL A 46 22.45 1.17 3.72
CA VAL A 46 21.19 0.80 4.36
C VAL A 46 21.40 0.11 5.70
N GLU A 47 22.45 -0.71 5.83
CA GLU A 47 22.87 -1.29 7.12
C GLU A 47 23.25 -0.22 8.14
N ARG A 48 23.92 0.86 7.71
CA ARG A 48 24.29 1.99 8.58
C ARG A 48 23.12 2.87 8.97
N ILE A 49 22.14 3.05 8.07
CA ILE A 49 20.87 3.72 8.38
C ILE A 49 20.08 2.88 9.39
N GLY A 50 20.05 1.56 9.19
CA GLY A 50 19.55 0.57 10.14
C GLY A 50 18.75 -0.54 9.47
N ASP A 51 19.04 -1.79 9.87
CA ASP A 51 18.54 -3.03 9.24
C ASP A 51 17.01 -3.16 9.13
N ARG A 52 16.25 -2.41 9.93
CA ARG A 52 14.78 -2.49 10.00
C ARG A 52 14.09 -1.24 9.47
N VAL A 53 14.84 -0.30 8.90
CA VAL A 53 14.28 0.94 8.39
C VAL A 53 13.58 0.67 7.06
N THR A 54 12.29 0.96 7.01
CA THR A 54 11.49 0.89 5.79
C THR A 54 11.32 2.28 5.19
N ILE A 55 10.85 2.35 3.95
CA ILE A 55 10.56 3.64 3.30
C ILE A 55 9.52 4.45 4.10
N PRO A 56 8.38 3.89 4.55
CA PRO A 56 7.43 4.61 5.40
C PRO A 56 8.04 5.13 6.72
N LEU A 57 8.91 4.34 7.37
CA LEU A 57 9.58 4.77 8.60
C LEU A 57 10.54 5.94 8.34
N MET A 58 11.30 5.89 7.24
CA MET A 58 12.18 6.98 6.83
C MET A 58 11.38 8.25 6.44
N GLN A 59 10.22 8.07 5.81
CA GLN A 59 9.29 9.16 5.49
C GLN A 59 8.74 9.83 6.76
N ASP A 60 8.38 9.05 7.78
CA ASP A 60 7.94 9.58 9.08
C ASP A 60 9.09 10.31 9.79
N GLN A 61 10.27 9.70 9.85
CA GLN A 61 11.47 10.28 10.47
C GLN A 61 11.80 11.68 9.92
N PHE A 62 11.68 11.89 8.60
CA PHE A 62 11.93 13.19 7.98
C PHE A 62 10.68 14.08 7.86
N GLY A 63 9.53 13.60 8.32
CA GLY A 63 8.26 14.32 8.32
C GLY A 63 7.77 14.66 6.92
N VAL A 64 7.90 13.72 5.99
CA VAL A 64 7.50 13.87 4.56
C VAL A 64 6.01 14.11 4.45
N GLU A 65 5.19 13.39 5.22
CA GLU A 65 3.72 13.46 5.18
C GLU A 65 3.18 14.89 5.30
N LYS A 66 3.80 15.68 6.18
CA LYS A 66 3.37 17.05 6.54
C LYS A 66 4.19 18.14 5.84
N ALA A 67 5.13 17.77 4.97
CA ALA A 67 5.99 18.73 4.30
C ALA A 67 5.23 19.43 3.17
N SER A 68 5.40 20.75 3.05
CA SER A 68 4.84 21.53 1.94
C SER A 68 5.64 21.41 0.65
N GLY A 69 6.86 20.85 0.70
CA GLY A 69 7.74 20.68 -0.45
C GLY A 69 8.95 19.81 -0.12
N SER A 70 9.61 19.28 -1.17
CA SER A 70 10.80 18.45 -1.05
C SER A 70 11.96 19.19 -0.38
N ASP A 71 12.13 20.49 -0.63
CA ASP A 71 13.25 21.28 -0.10
C ASP A 71 13.31 21.31 1.43
N ILE A 72 12.15 21.25 2.09
CA ILE A 72 12.06 21.20 3.55
C ILE A 72 12.54 19.84 4.07
N VAL A 73 12.15 18.76 3.39
CA VAL A 73 12.58 17.41 3.71
C VAL A 73 14.09 17.28 3.46
N GLU A 74 14.59 17.82 2.34
CA GLU A 74 16.01 17.83 2.00
C GLU A 74 16.82 18.47 3.13
N LYS A 75 16.41 19.63 3.64
CA LYS A 75 17.09 20.29 4.78
C LYS A 75 17.11 19.45 6.06
N ARG A 76 16.05 18.69 6.34
CA ARG A 76 15.96 17.84 7.54
C ARG A 76 16.81 16.58 7.41
N ALA A 77 16.81 15.97 6.22
CA ALA A 77 17.46 14.70 5.95
C ALA A 77 18.95 14.84 5.63
N MET A 78 19.40 15.99 5.12
CA MET A 78 20.76 16.18 4.60
C MET A 78 21.85 15.77 5.59
N ASN A 79 21.88 16.38 6.78
CA ASN A 79 22.93 16.11 7.76
C ASN A 79 22.90 14.65 8.24
N VAL A 80 21.70 14.12 8.47
CA VAL A 80 21.52 12.73 8.93
C VAL A 80 22.05 11.75 7.88
N LEU A 81 21.74 11.96 6.60
CA LEU A 81 22.19 11.09 5.53
C LEU A 81 23.68 11.25 5.23
N LEU A 82 24.24 12.45 5.31
CA LEU A 82 25.69 12.66 5.18
C LEU A 82 26.49 11.93 6.27
N GLU A 83 25.97 11.87 7.50
CA GLU A 83 26.65 11.21 8.63
C GLU A 83 26.49 9.67 8.59
N SER A 84 25.34 9.19 8.11
CA SER A 84 24.99 7.76 8.11
C SER A 84 25.40 7.01 6.84
N THR A 85 25.54 7.72 5.71
CA THR A 85 25.80 7.12 4.39
C THR A 85 27.15 7.57 3.82
N THR A 86 27.50 7.04 2.65
CA THR A 86 28.73 7.41 1.93
C THR A 86 28.41 8.27 0.69
N LEU A 87 27.18 8.78 0.64
CA LEU A 87 26.64 9.53 -0.49
C LEU A 87 27.09 10.99 -0.47
N GLU A 88 27.22 11.57 -1.66
CA GLU A 88 27.45 13.00 -1.84
C GLU A 88 26.15 13.80 -1.69
N GLU A 89 26.24 15.12 -1.45
CA GLU A 89 25.07 15.98 -1.27
C GLU A 89 24.08 15.92 -2.46
N PHE A 90 24.59 15.75 -3.68
CA PHE A 90 23.74 15.62 -4.87
C PHE A 90 22.95 14.31 -4.84
N GLU A 91 23.60 13.19 -4.53
CA GLU A 91 22.98 11.87 -4.44
C GLU A 91 21.93 11.85 -3.31
N ILE A 92 22.22 12.48 -2.18
CA ILE A 92 21.27 12.62 -1.06
C ILE A 92 20.01 13.39 -1.49
N LYS A 93 20.15 14.47 -2.26
CA LYS A 93 18.98 15.19 -2.80
C LYS A 93 18.13 14.28 -3.68
N GLU A 94 18.74 13.45 -4.51
CA GLU A 94 18.01 12.49 -5.34
C GLU A 94 17.30 11.40 -4.51
N VAL A 95 17.94 10.90 -3.45
CA VAL A 95 17.31 9.99 -2.47
C VAL A 95 16.09 10.66 -1.84
N VAL A 96 16.22 11.88 -1.33
CA VAL A 96 15.12 12.58 -0.65
C VAL A 96 13.99 12.91 -1.61
N ARG A 97 14.29 13.27 -2.87
CA ARG A 97 13.26 13.49 -3.89
C ARG A 97 12.52 12.20 -4.21
N ALA A 98 13.23 11.08 -4.35
CA ALA A 98 12.60 9.77 -4.52
C ALA A 98 11.72 9.41 -3.31
N LEU A 99 12.22 9.63 -2.10
CA LEU A 99 11.48 9.42 -0.85
C LEU A 99 10.20 10.26 -0.79
N CYS A 100 10.26 11.52 -1.22
CA CYS A 100 9.10 12.40 -1.30
C CYS A 100 8.11 12.00 -2.40
N ARG A 101 8.56 11.35 -3.48
CA ARG A 101 7.69 10.83 -4.56
C ARG A 101 7.07 9.48 -4.21
N TRP A 102 7.66 8.75 -3.26
CA TRP A 102 7.16 7.47 -2.83
C TRP A 102 5.76 7.61 -2.18
N PRO A 103 4.75 6.82 -2.61
CA PRO A 103 3.37 7.04 -2.17
C PRO A 103 3.17 6.88 -0.67
N ILE A 104 2.48 7.85 -0.05
CA ILE A 104 1.94 7.75 1.31
C ILE A 104 0.43 7.76 1.21
N LEU A 105 -0.18 6.57 1.27
CA LEU A 105 -1.64 6.41 1.22
C LEU A 105 -2.20 6.31 2.64
N SER A 106 -3.07 7.24 3.01
CA SER A 106 -3.84 7.16 4.25
C SER A 106 -5.27 6.73 3.94
N ILE A 107 -5.79 5.79 4.74
CA ILE A 107 -7.13 5.24 4.58
C ILE A 107 -7.97 5.68 5.78
N SER A 108 -9.18 6.19 5.50
CA SER A 108 -10.10 6.63 6.54
C SER A 108 -11.56 6.37 6.16
N GLY A 109 -12.47 6.43 7.13
CA GLY A 109 -13.91 6.37 6.89
C GLY A 109 -14.39 5.04 6.30
N ILE A 110 -13.84 3.92 6.75
CA ILE A 110 -14.17 2.58 6.25
C ILE A 110 -15.59 2.20 6.68
N ARG A 111 -16.44 1.85 5.71
CA ARG A 111 -17.86 1.51 5.90
C ARG A 111 -18.25 0.39 4.94
N LEU A 112 -19.23 -0.42 5.34
CA LEU A 112 -19.92 -1.35 4.46
C LEU A 112 -21.32 -0.84 4.14
N LEU A 113 -21.75 -0.96 2.90
CA LEU A 113 -23.08 -0.53 2.46
C LEU A 113 -23.85 -1.70 1.87
N LYS A 114 -25.14 -1.80 2.22
CA LYS A 114 -26.12 -2.70 1.60
C LYS A 114 -27.42 -1.96 1.36
N GLY A 115 -27.65 -1.55 0.11
CA GLY A 115 -28.77 -0.66 -0.22
C GLY A 115 -28.65 0.68 0.49
N VAL A 116 -29.59 0.98 1.39
CA VAL A 116 -29.62 2.20 2.21
C VAL A 116 -28.97 1.99 3.59
N LYS A 117 -28.72 0.73 3.98
CA LYS A 117 -28.08 0.41 5.26
C LYS A 117 -26.57 0.66 5.18
N GLU A 118 -26.04 1.32 6.20
CA GLU A 118 -24.63 1.57 6.39
C GLU A 118 -24.16 0.90 7.68
N PHE A 119 -23.03 0.19 7.59
CA PHE A 119 -22.39 -0.48 8.71
C PHE A 119 -21.01 0.13 8.87
N ARG A 120 -20.75 0.70 10.05
CA ARG A 120 -19.45 1.28 10.37
C ARG A 120 -18.47 0.15 10.70
N VAL A 121 -17.29 0.21 10.11
CA VAL A 121 -16.21 -0.73 10.43
C VAL A 121 -15.40 -0.16 11.58
N ASP A 122 -15.59 -0.74 12.77
CA ASP A 122 -14.83 -0.45 13.99
C ASP A 122 -14.22 -1.77 14.52
N ASP A 123 -13.69 -1.77 15.74
CA ASP A 123 -13.03 -2.94 16.35
C ASP A 123 -14.00 -4.03 16.85
N GLU A 124 -15.31 -3.81 16.75
CA GLU A 124 -16.36 -4.71 17.20
C GLU A 124 -16.86 -5.65 16.09
N TRP A 125 -17.59 -6.70 16.49
CA TRP A 125 -18.22 -7.63 15.56
C TRP A 125 -19.44 -6.99 14.89
N ILE A 126 -19.46 -6.98 13.56
CA ILE A 126 -20.56 -6.43 12.78
C ILE A 126 -21.42 -7.58 12.26
N GLN A 127 -22.73 -7.48 12.48
CA GLN A 127 -23.67 -8.46 11.95
C GLN A 127 -23.95 -8.20 10.47
N LEU A 128 -23.58 -9.16 9.62
CA LEU A 128 -23.81 -9.12 8.18
C LEU A 128 -24.62 -10.36 7.78
N GLU A 129 -25.37 -10.27 6.68
CA GLU A 129 -26.05 -11.43 6.12
C GLU A 129 -25.04 -12.28 5.34
N HIS A 130 -25.10 -13.61 5.47
CA HIS A 130 -24.30 -14.51 4.63
C HIS A 130 -24.71 -14.41 3.15
N ASN A 131 -23.80 -14.77 2.24
CA ASN A 131 -24.02 -14.82 0.79
C ASN A 131 -24.77 -13.60 0.21
N SER A 132 -24.39 -12.40 0.67
CA SER A 132 -25.07 -11.16 0.37
C SER A 132 -24.13 -10.15 -0.25
N HIS A 133 -24.66 -9.34 -1.18
CA HIS A 133 -23.89 -8.27 -1.81
C HIS A 133 -23.70 -7.08 -0.86
N TYR A 134 -22.45 -6.67 -0.66
CA TYR A 134 -22.06 -5.49 0.08
C TYR A 134 -21.09 -4.64 -0.73
N LYS A 135 -21.05 -3.35 -0.43
CA LYS A 135 -20.04 -2.41 -0.94
C LYS A 135 -19.15 -1.95 0.19
N LEU A 136 -17.86 -2.24 0.09
CA LEU A 136 -16.84 -1.61 0.92
C LEU A 136 -16.58 -0.21 0.39
N GLN A 137 -16.74 0.81 1.24
CA GLN A 137 -16.40 2.19 0.94
C GLN A 137 -15.34 2.68 1.92
N PHE A 138 -14.33 3.39 1.41
CA PHE A 138 -13.38 4.13 2.24
C PHE A 138 -12.89 5.38 1.51
N HIS A 139 -12.23 6.25 2.25
CA HIS A 139 -11.55 7.42 1.74
C HIS A 139 -10.04 7.18 1.69
N ALA A 140 -9.46 7.36 0.51
CA ALA A 140 -8.06 7.19 0.21
C ALA A 140 -7.43 8.57 -0.02
N SER A 141 -6.49 8.94 0.86
CA SER A 141 -5.83 10.25 0.86
C SER A 141 -4.34 10.07 0.62
N MET A 142 -3.85 10.59 -0.50
CA MET A 142 -2.42 10.73 -0.75
C MET A 142 -1.86 11.88 0.10
N LEU A 143 -0.79 11.61 0.85
CA LEU A 143 -0.14 12.57 1.73
C LEU A 143 1.25 12.99 1.22
N GLY A 144 1.82 14.00 1.86
CA GLY A 144 3.12 14.56 1.49
C GLY A 144 3.11 15.52 0.30
N PRO A 145 4.28 16.05 -0.07
CA PRO A 145 4.42 17.12 -1.06
C PRO A 145 4.03 16.67 -2.48
N ASN A 146 4.13 15.38 -2.78
CA ASN A 146 3.79 14.81 -4.10
C ASN A 146 2.41 14.15 -4.15
N ARG A 147 1.48 14.51 -3.25
CA ARG A 147 0.15 13.87 -3.19
C ARG A 147 -0.70 13.92 -4.46
N PHE A 148 -0.39 14.79 -5.40
CA PHE A 148 -1.07 14.89 -6.71
C PHE A 148 -0.27 14.25 -7.86
N ASN A 149 0.95 13.79 -7.60
CA ASN A 149 1.78 13.12 -8.58
C ASN A 149 1.50 11.62 -8.56
N THR A 150 1.16 11.08 -9.72
CA THR A 150 0.83 9.66 -9.89
C THR A 150 1.87 8.89 -10.69
N GLU A 151 2.90 9.57 -11.22
CA GLU A 151 3.98 8.93 -11.93
C GLU A 151 4.91 8.20 -10.95
N ALA A 152 5.01 6.89 -11.14
CA ALA A 152 5.83 6.04 -10.29
C ALA A 152 7.31 6.34 -10.50
N PHE A 153 8.05 6.50 -9.41
CA PHE A 153 9.49 6.58 -9.40
C PHE A 153 10.06 5.17 -9.27
N LEU A 154 10.55 4.60 -10.38
CA LEU A 154 11.07 3.23 -10.44
C LEU A 154 12.47 3.27 -11.06
N THR A 155 13.50 2.98 -10.27
CA THR A 155 14.91 3.12 -10.70
C THR A 155 15.32 2.11 -11.77
N GLN A 156 14.69 0.93 -11.80
CA GLN A 156 15.02 -0.17 -12.70
C GLN A 156 14.04 -0.35 -13.86
N TRP A 157 12.99 0.48 -13.94
CA TRP A 157 11.93 0.33 -14.93
C TRP A 157 12.06 1.40 -16.02
N SER A 158 12.22 0.98 -17.27
CA SER A 158 12.58 1.88 -18.37
C SER A 158 11.39 2.63 -18.99
N LYS A 159 10.14 2.27 -18.63
CA LYS A 159 8.93 2.85 -19.22
C LYS A 159 8.22 3.71 -18.19
N GLU A 160 7.53 4.74 -18.65
CA GLU A 160 6.61 5.49 -17.78
C GLU A 160 5.57 4.55 -17.18
N LYS A 161 5.27 4.75 -15.89
CA LYS A 161 4.30 3.95 -15.14
C LYS A 161 3.52 4.85 -14.22
N THR A 162 2.20 4.83 -14.34
CA THR A 162 1.31 5.45 -13.34
C THR A 162 1.09 4.48 -12.19
N ALA A 163 1.35 4.90 -10.96
CA ALA A 163 1.09 4.10 -9.76
C ALA A 163 -0.42 3.91 -9.57
N SER A 164 -0.86 2.66 -9.47
CA SER A 164 -2.25 2.30 -9.20
C SER A 164 -2.33 1.33 -8.03
N TRP A 165 -3.55 1.02 -7.59
CA TRP A 165 -3.81 0.23 -6.40
C TRP A 165 -4.66 -0.98 -6.74
N ILE A 166 -4.43 -2.07 -6.02
CA ILE A 166 -5.21 -3.29 -6.09
C ILE A 166 -5.80 -3.52 -4.71
N VAL A 167 -7.12 -3.63 -4.63
CA VAL A 167 -7.79 -3.93 -3.38
C VAL A 167 -8.32 -5.36 -3.44
N LEU A 168 -7.90 -6.16 -2.46
CA LEU A 168 -8.29 -7.55 -2.32
C LEU A 168 -9.11 -7.70 -1.05
N ILE A 169 -10.19 -8.45 -1.11
CA ILE A 169 -10.98 -8.85 0.06
C ILE A 169 -10.91 -10.37 0.12
N GLY A 170 -10.57 -10.93 1.27
CA GLY A 170 -10.50 -12.38 1.45
C GLY A 170 -10.43 -12.80 2.91
N GLU A 171 -10.50 -14.11 3.13
CA GLU A 171 -10.38 -14.76 4.42
C GLU A 171 -9.03 -15.48 4.50
N LYS A 172 -8.19 -15.05 5.43
CA LYS A 172 -6.85 -15.64 5.60
C LYS A 172 -6.92 -17.08 6.11
N ASP A 173 -7.82 -17.35 7.04
CA ASP A 173 -7.92 -18.65 7.72
C ASP A 173 -8.26 -19.79 6.76
N THR A 174 -9.03 -19.50 5.71
CA THR A 174 -9.48 -20.46 4.69
C THR A 174 -8.77 -20.30 3.35
N ASP A 175 -7.79 -19.38 3.27
CA ASP A 175 -7.11 -18.99 2.03
C ASP A 175 -8.06 -18.57 0.88
N ARG A 176 -9.21 -17.99 1.23
CA ARG A 176 -10.29 -17.70 0.29
C ARG A 176 -10.25 -16.25 -0.18
N LEU A 177 -10.05 -16.05 -1.48
CA LEU A 177 -10.24 -14.75 -2.12
C LEU A 177 -11.73 -14.53 -2.39
N ILE A 178 -12.25 -13.39 -1.95
CA ILE A 178 -13.65 -13.01 -2.11
C ILE A 178 -13.83 -12.02 -3.25
N SER A 179 -13.00 -10.98 -3.30
CA SER A 179 -13.08 -9.95 -4.34
C SER A 179 -11.71 -9.38 -4.65
N ILE A 180 -11.52 -8.95 -5.90
CA ILE A 180 -10.38 -8.17 -6.38
C ILE A 180 -10.93 -6.98 -7.15
N SER A 181 -10.37 -5.81 -6.90
CA SER A 181 -10.73 -4.58 -7.59
C SER A 181 -9.50 -3.75 -7.89
N HIS A 182 -9.39 -3.31 -9.14
CA HIS A 182 -8.35 -2.39 -9.57
C HIS A 182 -8.82 -0.95 -9.35
N VAL A 183 -8.03 -0.19 -8.60
CA VAL A 183 -8.28 1.21 -8.30
C VAL A 183 -7.23 2.04 -9.02
N ASN A 184 -7.68 2.86 -9.98
CA ASN A 184 -6.80 3.78 -10.69
C ASN A 184 -6.06 4.70 -9.71
N ALA A 185 -5.00 5.35 -10.21
CA ALA A 185 -4.21 6.30 -9.43
C ALA A 185 -5.06 7.26 -8.59
N VAL A 186 -4.58 7.51 -7.37
CA VAL A 186 -5.22 8.42 -6.41
C VAL A 186 -4.44 9.73 -6.43
N GLN A 187 -5.15 10.85 -6.53
CA GLN A 187 -4.59 12.19 -6.48
C GLN A 187 -5.28 12.96 -5.37
N GLY A 188 -4.52 13.39 -4.36
CA GLY A 188 -5.09 13.95 -3.15
C GLY A 188 -6.09 12.99 -2.53
N ASP A 189 -7.36 13.37 -2.52
CA ASP A 189 -8.43 12.71 -1.78
C ASP A 189 -9.44 12.03 -2.72
N ARG A 190 -9.70 10.73 -2.50
CA ARG A 190 -10.62 9.95 -3.33
C ARG A 190 -11.46 8.98 -2.51
N SER A 191 -12.77 8.96 -2.74
CA SER A 191 -13.62 7.87 -2.24
C SER A 191 -13.51 6.64 -3.15
N VAL A 192 -13.18 5.51 -2.56
CA VAL A 192 -13.09 4.20 -3.22
C VAL A 192 -14.29 3.36 -2.80
N ARG A 193 -14.87 2.64 -3.76
CA ARG A 193 -16.00 1.73 -3.54
C ARG A 193 -15.72 0.41 -4.24
N ILE A 194 -15.91 -0.69 -3.53
CA ILE A 194 -15.61 -2.04 -4.00
C ILE A 194 -16.78 -2.94 -3.68
N ASP A 195 -17.31 -3.60 -4.70
CA ASP A 195 -18.35 -4.61 -4.56
C ASP A 195 -17.74 -5.95 -4.15
N PHE A 196 -18.41 -6.64 -3.22
CA PHE A 196 -18.08 -8.01 -2.86
C PHE A 196 -19.33 -8.75 -2.35
N VAL A 197 -19.22 -10.08 -2.26
CA VAL A 197 -20.26 -10.94 -1.69
C VAL A 197 -19.71 -11.56 -0.43
N THR A 198 -20.45 -11.49 0.68
CA THR A 198 -20.05 -12.16 1.93
C THR A 198 -19.99 -13.68 1.74
N PRO A 199 -19.12 -14.38 2.49
CA PRO A 199 -19.10 -15.84 2.50
C PRO A 199 -20.48 -16.44 2.80
N ASP A 200 -20.69 -17.68 2.35
CA ASP A 200 -21.93 -18.43 2.61
C ASP A 200 -21.90 -19.13 3.99
N GLU A 201 -20.71 -19.32 4.55
CA GLU A 201 -20.53 -19.93 5.86
C GLU A 201 -20.98 -18.97 6.96
N ARG A 202 -21.92 -19.43 7.80
CA ARG A 202 -22.43 -18.65 8.92
C ARG A 202 -21.47 -18.66 10.10
N GLY A 203 -21.58 -17.64 10.92
CA GLY A 203 -20.79 -17.46 12.13
C GLY A 203 -19.73 -16.39 11.98
N ARG A 204 -18.78 -16.41 12.90
CA ARG A 204 -17.75 -15.38 13.01
C ARG A 204 -16.63 -15.62 12.02
N CYS A 205 -16.33 -14.62 11.20
CA CYS A 205 -15.19 -14.64 10.28
C CYS A 205 -14.43 -13.31 10.28
N TYR A 206 -13.17 -13.39 9.84
CA TYR A 206 -12.29 -12.24 9.68
C TYR A 206 -12.13 -11.93 8.19
N LEU A 207 -12.86 -10.93 7.72
CA LEU A 207 -12.69 -10.42 6.36
C LEU A 207 -11.48 -9.49 6.37
N THR A 208 -10.45 -9.84 5.59
CA THR A 208 -9.24 -9.04 5.47
C THR A 208 -9.27 -8.27 4.16
N VAL A 209 -9.06 -6.96 4.25
CA VAL A 209 -8.93 -6.05 3.12
C VAL A 209 -7.45 -5.72 2.94
N PHE A 210 -6.87 -6.11 1.82
CA PHE A 210 -5.52 -5.73 1.43
C PHE A 210 -5.59 -4.61 0.41
N ILE A 211 -4.86 -3.53 0.63
CA ILE A 211 -4.73 -2.40 -0.30
C ILE A 211 -3.27 -2.35 -0.71
N MET A 212 -3.00 -2.82 -1.92
CA MET A 212 -1.65 -3.07 -2.42
C MET A 212 -1.32 -2.13 -3.55
N SER A 213 -0.07 -1.67 -3.62
CA SER A 213 0.42 -0.98 -4.81
C SER A 213 0.57 -1.96 -5.96
N ASP A 214 0.38 -1.51 -7.19
CA ASP A 214 0.67 -2.34 -8.35
C ASP A 214 2.16 -2.34 -8.77
N CYS A 215 2.98 -1.44 -8.23
CA CYS A 215 4.39 -1.32 -8.63
C CYS A 215 5.40 -1.10 -7.51
N TYR A 216 4.97 -0.62 -6.34
CA TYR A 216 5.86 -0.36 -5.20
C TYR A 216 5.83 -1.49 -4.17
N LEU A 217 6.98 -1.77 -3.57
CA LEU A 217 7.12 -2.68 -2.44
C LEU A 217 6.99 -1.93 -1.10
N GLY A 218 6.54 -2.62 -0.06
CA GLY A 218 6.64 -2.15 1.33
C GLY A 218 5.67 -1.04 1.75
N ILE A 219 4.65 -0.73 0.93
CA ILE A 219 3.59 0.25 1.25
C ILE A 219 2.19 -0.35 1.24
N ASP A 220 2.11 -1.67 1.12
CA ASP A 220 0.84 -2.39 1.15
C ASP A 220 0.25 -2.34 2.56
N GLN A 221 -1.06 -2.19 2.64
CA GLN A 221 -1.79 -2.06 3.89
C GLN A 221 -2.80 -3.18 4.04
N GLU A 222 -3.02 -3.56 5.29
CA GLU A 222 -3.97 -4.60 5.67
C GLU A 222 -4.94 -4.05 6.72
N LEU A 223 -6.22 -4.29 6.51
CA LEU A 223 -7.29 -3.90 7.40
C LEU A 223 -8.16 -5.13 7.68
N GLN A 224 -8.52 -5.34 8.94
CA GLN A 224 -9.35 -6.47 9.35
C GLN A 224 -10.76 -5.98 9.68
N ILE A 225 -11.77 -6.68 9.16
CA ILE A 225 -13.19 -6.48 9.46
C ILE A 225 -13.68 -7.73 10.19
N LYS A 226 -14.16 -7.55 11.42
CA LYS A 226 -14.75 -8.62 12.23
C LYS A 226 -16.23 -8.75 11.89
N ALA A 227 -16.61 -9.81 11.21
CA ALA A 227 -17.98 -10.03 10.74
C ALA A 227 -18.60 -11.25 11.40
N GLU A 228 -19.83 -11.10 11.89
CA GLU A 228 -20.68 -12.22 12.30
C GLU A 228 -21.74 -12.41 11.22
N LEU A 229 -21.58 -13.47 10.44
CA LEU A 229 -22.46 -13.82 9.32
C LEU A 229 -23.69 -14.57 9.83
N LEU A 230 -24.85 -13.92 9.75
CA LEU A 230 -26.18 -14.45 10.12
C LEU A 230 -26.80 -15.21 8.96
#